data_AF-A0A0G0BAJ1-F1
#
_entry.id   AF-A0A0G0BAJ1-F1
#
_cell.length_a   1.000
_cell.length_b   1.000
_cell.length_c   1.000
_cell.angle_alpha   90.00
_cell.angle_beta   90.00
_cell.angle_gamma   90.00
#
_symmetry.space_group_name_H-M   'P 1'
#
loop_
_entity.id
_entity.type
_entity.pdbx_description
1 polymer ?
#
loop_
_entity_poly.entity_id
_entity_poly.type
_entity_poly.pdbx_seq_one_letter_code
_entity_poly.pdbx_strand_id
1 'polypeptide(L)'
;MMESNHDYYYEHVEFLSEKEITDRFYSDGGTIQNLSREDRNIFIGESLEIDLVQAQLAIVASRWNAKMTTEALKNGLNIWDSFYKQFPNYQKDYVKKWVKKAIYSLCFGAGKDLRKKILHNLSSNASEIFHKNIYIVDVLKARNKFIQYIKKNKRIKTVRNKWLSTNELTIPQILALFAQAYEYELIEPIFELYKKNKNNKHGLEMICYEFDGLHLRVKREEDKEEWKRRIIEVVNIKAKNLGIPTKLEINGVCTLN
;
A
#
# COMPACT_ATOMS: atom_id res chain seq x y z
N MET A 1 18.13 33.24 21.13
CA MET A 1 18.22 31.82 20.70
C MET A 1 16.80 31.33 20.55
N MET A 2 16.31 31.24 19.32
CA MET A 2 14.94 30.85 19.00
C MET A 2 14.85 29.32 18.96
N GLU A 3 14.07 28.75 19.86
CA GLU A 3 13.54 27.39 19.73
C GLU A 3 12.40 27.44 18.70
N SER A 4 12.60 26.79 17.55
CA SER A 4 11.57 26.65 16.53
C SER A 4 10.66 25.48 16.88
N ASN A 5 9.54 25.76 17.54
CA ASN A 5 8.40 24.85 17.62
C ASN A 5 7.79 24.71 16.22
N HIS A 6 7.95 23.54 15.60
CA HIS A 6 7.18 23.15 14.42
C HIS A 6 6.04 22.24 14.86
N ASP A 7 5.04 22.85 15.49
CA ASP A 7 3.72 22.25 15.67
C ASP A 7 2.97 22.35 14.33
N TYR A 8 3.08 21.31 13.50
CA TYR A 8 2.19 21.13 12.36
C TYR A 8 0.84 20.59 12.87
N TYR A 9 -0.05 21.50 13.27
CA TYR A 9 -1.46 21.19 13.45
C TYR A 9 -2.07 20.91 12.08
N TYR A 10 -2.29 19.64 11.74
CA TYR A 10 -3.06 19.25 10.59
C TYR A 10 -4.55 19.44 10.91
N GLU A 11 -5.20 20.39 10.24
CA GLU A 11 -6.67 20.46 10.25
C GLU A 11 -7.24 19.12 9.78
N HIS A 12 -7.98 18.48 10.70
CA HIS A 12 -8.56 17.16 10.55
C HIS A 12 -9.48 17.11 9.32
N VAL A 13 -9.28 16.12 8.46
CA VAL A 13 -10.36 15.65 7.59
C VAL A 13 -11.39 15.07 8.56
N GLU A 14 -12.53 15.75 8.75
CA GLU A 14 -13.51 15.55 9.85
C GLU A 14 -14.03 14.12 10.07
N PHE A 15 -13.68 13.17 9.19
CA PHE A 15 -14.09 11.76 9.24
C PHE A 15 -12.96 10.77 9.54
N LEU A 16 -11.72 11.23 9.70
CA LEU A 16 -10.54 10.38 9.79
C LEU A 16 -9.79 10.64 11.10
N SER A 17 -9.76 9.64 11.98
CA SER A 17 -8.96 9.65 13.21
C SER A 17 -7.60 8.99 12.96
N GLU A 18 -6.54 9.61 13.45
CA GLU A 18 -5.25 8.93 13.60
C GLU A 18 -5.34 8.00 14.81
N LYS A 19 -4.86 6.76 14.67
CA LYS A 19 -4.59 5.91 15.84
C LYS A 19 -3.12 6.08 16.20
N GLU A 20 -2.81 6.40 17.45
CA GLU A 20 -1.44 6.69 17.94
C GLU A 20 -0.37 5.68 17.47
N ILE A 21 -0.74 4.44 17.22
CA ILE A 21 0.17 3.37 16.81
C ILE A 21 0.43 3.36 15.30
N THR A 22 -0.54 3.70 14.45
CA THR A 22 -0.45 3.54 12.99
C THR A 22 -0.45 4.88 12.27
N ASP A 23 0.31 5.00 11.18
CA ASP A 23 0.27 6.18 10.31
C ASP A 23 -0.96 6.20 9.37
N ARG A 24 -1.92 5.29 9.59
CA ARG A 24 -3.16 5.20 8.81
C ARG A 24 -4.29 5.96 9.50
N PHE A 25 -5.05 6.64 8.67
CA PHE A 25 -6.34 7.19 9.05
C PHE A 25 -7.42 6.10 9.07
N TYR A 26 -8.25 6.10 10.11
CA TYR A 26 -9.43 5.24 10.19
C TYR A 26 -10.68 6.11 10.24
N SER A 27 -11.74 5.67 9.57
CA SER A 27 -13.05 6.28 9.76
C SER A 27 -13.71 5.82 11.06
N ASP A 28 -14.31 6.75 11.81
CA ASP A 28 -15.03 6.44 13.04
C ASP A 28 -16.50 6.04 12.74
N GLY A 29 -17.02 5.01 13.42
CA GLY A 29 -18.39 4.49 13.23
C GLY A 29 -18.62 3.49 12.07
N GLY A 30 -19.90 3.24 11.76
CA GLY A 30 -20.35 2.39 10.65
C GLY A 30 -20.07 3.05 9.29
N THR A 31 -18.95 2.69 8.68
CA THR A 31 -18.32 3.47 7.60
C THR A 31 -18.19 2.67 6.31
N ILE A 32 -18.18 3.37 5.17
CA ILE A 32 -18.04 2.78 3.83
C ILE A 32 -16.81 1.88 3.75
N GLN A 33 -15.72 2.19 4.45
CA GLN A 33 -14.49 1.37 4.50
C GLN A 33 -14.73 -0.09 4.93
N ASN A 34 -15.78 -0.36 5.73
CA ASN A 34 -16.09 -1.69 6.25
C ASN A 34 -17.05 -2.50 5.36
N LEU A 35 -17.63 -1.88 4.31
CA LEU A 35 -18.52 -2.56 3.37
C LEU A 35 -17.73 -3.49 2.44
N SER A 36 -18.40 -4.47 1.83
CA SER A 36 -17.80 -5.27 0.76
C SER A 36 -17.43 -4.36 -0.44
N ARG A 37 -16.46 -4.76 -1.28
CA ARG A 37 -16.11 -3.96 -2.47
C ARG A 37 -17.32 -3.70 -3.37
N GLU A 38 -18.19 -4.69 -3.52
CA GLU A 38 -19.42 -4.59 -4.32
C GLU A 38 -20.36 -3.53 -3.75
N ASP A 39 -20.64 -3.58 -2.44
CA ASP A 39 -21.47 -2.60 -1.77
C ASP A 39 -20.83 -1.20 -1.82
N ARG A 40 -19.51 -1.10 -1.59
CA ARG A 40 -18.77 0.17 -1.66
C ARG A 40 -18.91 0.83 -3.02
N ASN A 41 -18.76 0.06 -4.10
CA ASN A 41 -18.91 0.59 -5.44
C ASN A 41 -20.31 1.17 -5.70
N ILE A 42 -21.35 0.56 -5.12
CA ILE A 42 -22.72 1.07 -5.20
C ILE A 42 -22.85 2.43 -4.48
N PHE A 43 -22.31 2.56 -3.26
CA PHE A 43 -22.42 3.79 -2.48
C PHE A 43 -21.49 4.92 -2.96
N ILE A 44 -20.32 4.59 -3.48
CA ILE A 44 -19.31 5.56 -3.91
C ILE A 44 -19.73 6.23 -5.24
N GLY A 45 -20.39 5.47 -6.12
CA GLY A 45 -20.80 5.91 -7.44
C GLY A 45 -19.61 6.28 -8.33
N GLU A 46 -19.82 7.21 -9.26
CA GLU A 46 -18.77 7.67 -10.17
C GLU A 46 -17.62 8.35 -9.40
N SER A 47 -16.46 7.72 -9.49
CA SER A 47 -15.22 8.14 -8.86
C SER A 47 -14.01 7.63 -9.65
N LEU A 48 -12.87 8.29 -9.44
CA LEU A 48 -11.56 7.80 -9.81
C LEU A 48 -11.10 6.83 -8.71
N GLU A 49 -11.02 5.53 -9.02
CA GLU A 49 -10.39 4.53 -8.17
C GLU A 49 -8.89 4.54 -8.41
N ILE A 50 -8.13 4.85 -7.37
CA ILE A 50 -6.68 4.99 -7.42
C ILE A 50 -6.06 3.82 -6.67
N ASP A 51 -5.10 3.12 -7.28
CA ASP A 51 -4.38 1.99 -6.67
C ASP A 51 -2.88 2.08 -6.98
N LEU A 52 -2.05 1.69 -6.02
CA LEU A 52 -0.60 1.59 -6.22
C LEU A 52 -0.21 0.20 -6.71
N VAL A 53 0.48 0.15 -7.85
CA VAL A 53 0.89 -1.12 -8.44
C VAL A 53 1.89 -1.85 -7.54
N GLN A 54 1.44 -2.97 -6.97
CA GLN A 54 2.26 -3.87 -6.16
C GLN A 54 2.96 -3.15 -4.98
N ALA A 55 2.32 -2.13 -4.40
CA ALA A 55 2.92 -1.22 -3.41
C ALA A 55 3.65 -1.94 -2.28
N GLN A 56 2.99 -2.87 -1.57
CA GLN A 56 3.61 -3.51 -0.40
C GLN A 56 4.88 -4.28 -0.80
N LEU A 57 4.85 -5.00 -1.93
CA LEU A 57 6.02 -5.71 -2.43
C LEU A 57 7.16 -4.75 -2.80
N ALA A 58 6.86 -3.65 -3.49
CA ALA A 58 7.83 -2.63 -3.87
C ALA A 58 8.46 -1.91 -2.67
N ILE A 59 7.64 -1.57 -1.66
CA ILE A 59 8.09 -0.99 -0.40
C ILE A 59 9.04 -1.96 0.29
N VAL A 60 8.61 -3.18 0.60
CA VAL A 60 9.44 -4.09 1.39
C VAL A 60 10.67 -4.57 0.62
N ALA A 61 10.58 -4.77 -0.70
CA ALA A 61 11.73 -5.16 -1.50
C ALA A 61 12.82 -4.06 -1.48
N SER A 62 12.43 -2.81 -1.69
CA SER A 62 13.39 -1.70 -1.68
C SER A 62 13.95 -1.43 -0.28
N ARG A 63 13.10 -1.40 0.75
CA ARG A 63 13.53 -1.05 2.11
C ARG A 63 14.29 -2.16 2.83
N TRP A 64 14.00 -3.43 2.53
CA TRP A 64 14.74 -4.56 3.09
C TRP A 64 15.97 -4.94 2.25
N ASN A 65 16.23 -4.22 1.15
CA ASN A 65 17.35 -4.46 0.24
C ASN A 65 17.28 -5.83 -0.47
N ALA A 66 16.09 -6.21 -0.93
CA ALA A 66 15.88 -7.33 -1.86
C ALA A 66 16.25 -6.85 -3.28
N LYS A 67 17.55 -6.86 -3.58
CA LYS A 67 18.12 -6.22 -4.78
C LYS A 67 17.53 -6.77 -6.07
N MET A 68 17.41 -8.09 -6.20
CA MET A 68 16.92 -8.72 -7.42
C MET A 68 15.45 -8.39 -7.65
N THR A 69 14.63 -8.50 -6.61
CA THR A 69 13.19 -8.17 -6.72
C THR A 69 13.00 -6.68 -6.98
N THR A 70 13.78 -5.82 -6.34
CA THR A 70 13.71 -4.36 -6.55
C THR A 70 14.08 -3.99 -7.98
N GLU A 71 15.14 -4.58 -8.53
CA GLU A 71 15.58 -4.34 -9.90
C GLU A 71 14.57 -4.88 -10.92
N ALA A 72 14.01 -6.07 -10.68
CA ALA A 72 12.97 -6.62 -11.54
C ALA A 72 11.71 -5.71 -11.55
N LEU A 73 11.29 -5.19 -10.39
CA LEU A 73 10.17 -4.25 -10.31
C LEU A 73 10.45 -2.95 -11.06
N LYS A 74 11.67 -2.40 -10.98
CA LYS A 74 12.07 -1.22 -11.80
C LYS A 74 11.98 -1.51 -13.30
N ASN A 75 12.30 -2.73 -13.70
CA ASN A 75 12.23 -3.19 -15.09
C ASN A 75 10.83 -3.70 -15.51
N GLY A 76 9.78 -3.36 -14.75
CA GLY A 76 8.40 -3.63 -15.14
C GLY A 76 7.88 -5.03 -14.77
N LEU A 77 8.52 -5.73 -13.83
CA LEU A 77 8.00 -7.00 -13.33
C LEU A 77 6.57 -6.86 -12.82
N ASN A 78 5.67 -7.68 -13.37
CA ASN A 78 4.40 -8.00 -12.77
C ASN A 78 4.51 -9.33 -12.02
N ILE A 79 4.52 -9.29 -10.68
CA ILE A 79 4.66 -10.51 -9.86
C ILE A 79 3.52 -11.48 -10.11
N TRP A 80 2.32 -10.99 -10.41
CA TRP A 80 1.14 -11.82 -10.63
C TRP A 80 1.32 -12.71 -11.85
N ASP A 81 1.89 -12.18 -12.94
CA ASP A 81 2.18 -12.94 -14.15
C ASP A 81 3.18 -14.09 -13.89
N SER A 82 4.13 -13.89 -12.98
CA SER A 82 5.05 -14.96 -12.58
C SER A 82 4.31 -16.14 -11.94
N PHE A 83 3.23 -15.88 -11.22
CA PHE A 83 2.41 -16.91 -10.57
C PHE A 83 1.36 -17.49 -11.49
N TYR A 84 0.74 -16.70 -12.37
CA TYR A 84 -0.23 -17.23 -13.34
C TYR A 84 0.39 -18.33 -14.22
N LYS A 85 1.64 -18.15 -14.64
CA LYS A 85 2.40 -19.16 -15.40
C LYS A 85 2.63 -20.45 -14.62
N GLN A 86 2.68 -20.39 -13.30
CA GLN A 86 2.91 -21.54 -12.41
C GLN A 86 1.60 -22.25 -12.01
N PHE A 87 0.45 -21.62 -12.27
CA PHE A 87 -0.88 -22.15 -11.98
C PHE A 87 -1.79 -22.05 -13.22
N PRO A 88 -1.42 -22.66 -14.38
CA PRO A 88 -2.14 -22.48 -15.64
C PRO A 88 -3.57 -23.00 -15.62
N ASN A 89 -3.88 -23.93 -14.71
CA ASN A 89 -5.21 -24.55 -14.59
C ASN A 89 -6.18 -23.75 -13.71
N TYR A 90 -5.76 -22.59 -13.20
CA TYR A 90 -6.56 -21.75 -12.32
C TYR A 90 -6.84 -20.40 -12.97
N GLN A 91 -8.04 -19.86 -12.73
CA GLN A 91 -8.39 -18.50 -13.14
C GLN A 91 -7.45 -17.47 -12.48
N LYS A 92 -7.04 -16.45 -13.25
CA LYS A 92 -6.08 -15.43 -12.78
C LYS A 92 -6.51 -14.76 -11.47
N ASP A 93 -7.77 -14.38 -11.35
CA ASP A 93 -8.28 -13.73 -10.13
C ASP A 93 -8.26 -14.65 -8.91
N TYR A 94 -8.52 -15.94 -9.13
CA TYR A 94 -8.42 -16.96 -8.07
C TYR A 94 -6.98 -17.12 -7.59
N VAL A 95 -6.01 -17.20 -8.51
CA VAL A 95 -4.58 -17.23 -8.18
C VAL A 95 -4.18 -15.95 -7.44
N LYS A 96 -4.53 -14.78 -7.98
CA LYS A 96 -4.20 -13.47 -7.43
C LYS A 96 -4.73 -13.33 -6.00
N LYS A 97 -5.97 -13.72 -5.74
CA LYS A 97 -6.59 -13.67 -4.40
C LYS A 97 -5.73 -14.34 -3.32
N TRP A 98 -5.29 -15.57 -3.55
CA TRP A 98 -4.55 -16.34 -2.55
C TRP A 98 -3.07 -15.98 -2.49
N VAL A 99 -2.44 -15.74 -3.64
CA VAL A 99 -1.05 -15.29 -3.70
C VAL A 99 -0.89 -13.90 -3.09
N LYS A 100 -1.82 -12.96 -3.35
CA LYS A 100 -1.82 -11.62 -2.73
C LYS A 100 -1.85 -11.72 -1.21
N LYS A 101 -2.74 -12.52 -0.64
CA LYS A 101 -2.79 -12.80 0.82
C LYS A 101 -1.46 -13.36 1.34
N ALA A 102 -0.81 -14.26 0.60
CA ALA A 102 0.48 -14.83 0.99
C ALA A 102 1.63 -13.81 0.93
N ILE A 103 1.66 -12.95 -0.09
CA ILE A 103 2.65 -11.85 -0.20
C ILE A 103 2.43 -10.83 0.92
N TYR A 104 1.20 -10.42 1.19
CA TYR A 104 0.90 -9.41 2.20
C TYR A 104 1.23 -9.93 3.60
N SER A 105 0.88 -11.18 3.90
CA SER A 105 1.30 -11.82 5.16
C SER A 105 2.82 -11.95 5.28
N LEU A 106 3.56 -12.15 4.18
CA LEU A 106 5.03 -12.08 4.19
C LEU A 106 5.52 -10.68 4.57
N CYS A 107 4.93 -9.64 3.99
CA CYS A 107 5.28 -8.22 4.22
C CYS A 107 5.06 -7.83 5.69
N PHE A 108 3.99 -8.35 6.32
CA PHE A 108 3.66 -8.09 7.72
C PHE A 108 4.31 -9.05 8.71
N GLY A 109 5.33 -9.81 8.27
CA GLY A 109 6.13 -10.64 9.18
C GLY A 109 5.49 -11.95 9.61
N ALA A 110 4.42 -12.42 8.95
CA ALA A 110 3.82 -13.69 9.29
C ALA A 110 4.79 -14.88 9.12
N GLY A 111 4.56 -15.91 9.94
CA GLY A 111 5.28 -17.18 9.88
C GLY A 111 5.03 -17.96 8.59
N LYS A 112 5.88 -18.96 8.33
CA LYS A 112 5.76 -19.84 7.16
C LYS A 112 4.45 -20.64 7.19
N ASP A 113 4.02 -21.08 8.36
CA ASP A 113 2.84 -21.94 8.52
C ASP A 113 1.54 -21.21 8.16
N LEU A 114 1.41 -19.92 8.53
CA LEU A 114 0.25 -19.13 8.12
C LEU A 114 0.18 -19.01 6.59
N ARG A 115 1.32 -18.71 5.93
CA ARG A 115 1.37 -18.68 4.46
C ARG A 115 1.06 -20.03 3.84
N LYS A 116 1.53 -21.13 4.42
CA LYS A 116 1.20 -22.48 3.98
C LYS A 116 -0.31 -22.72 4.04
N LYS A 117 -0.96 -22.37 5.16
CA LYS A 117 -2.42 -22.47 5.32
C LYS A 117 -3.17 -21.61 4.30
N ILE A 118 -2.74 -20.37 4.09
CA ILE A 118 -3.34 -19.46 3.07
C ILE A 118 -3.25 -20.10 1.68
N LEU A 119 -2.06 -20.54 1.28
CA LEU A 119 -1.79 -21.07 -0.05
C LEU A 119 -2.44 -22.44 -0.30
N HIS A 120 -2.71 -23.22 0.74
CA HIS A 120 -3.45 -24.49 0.61
C HIS A 120 -4.85 -24.31 0.01
N ASN A 121 -5.45 -23.11 0.15
CA ASN A 121 -6.72 -22.79 -0.53
C ASN A 121 -6.58 -22.64 -2.06
N LEU A 122 -5.37 -22.36 -2.56
CA LEU A 122 -5.09 -22.36 -4.00
C LEU A 122 -4.86 -23.78 -4.50
N SER A 123 -3.89 -24.48 -3.91
CA SER A 123 -3.58 -25.88 -4.20
C SER A 123 -2.68 -26.48 -3.10
N SER A 124 -2.61 -27.81 -3.02
CA SER A 124 -1.76 -28.52 -2.06
C SER A 124 -0.26 -28.21 -2.24
N ASN A 125 0.19 -27.99 -3.49
CA ASN A 125 1.59 -27.65 -3.82
C ASN A 125 1.87 -26.14 -3.88
N ALA A 126 0.87 -25.27 -3.73
CA ALA A 126 1.06 -23.82 -3.90
C ALA A 126 2.08 -23.23 -2.93
N SER A 127 2.19 -23.77 -1.72
CA SER A 127 3.20 -23.32 -0.75
C SER A 127 4.62 -23.57 -1.24
N GLU A 128 4.87 -24.71 -1.87
CA GLU A 128 6.19 -25.04 -2.40
C GLU A 128 6.55 -24.14 -3.58
N ILE A 129 5.62 -23.99 -4.53
CA ILE A 129 5.74 -23.10 -5.69
C ILE A 129 6.04 -21.66 -5.24
N PHE A 130 5.29 -21.15 -4.26
CA PHE A 130 5.49 -19.82 -3.69
C PHE A 130 6.90 -19.63 -3.10
N HIS A 131 7.40 -20.61 -2.35
CA HIS A 131 8.73 -20.51 -1.73
C HIS A 131 9.88 -20.83 -2.70
N LYS A 132 9.60 -21.34 -3.90
CA LYS A 132 10.58 -21.53 -4.99
C LYS A 132 10.63 -20.35 -5.96
N ASN A 133 9.62 -19.47 -5.97
CA ASN A 133 9.63 -18.27 -6.79
C ASN A 133 10.83 -17.38 -6.42
N ILE A 134 11.68 -17.07 -7.40
CA ILE A 134 12.96 -16.38 -7.19
C ILE A 134 12.79 -15.04 -6.48
N TYR A 135 11.76 -14.27 -6.81
CA TYR A 135 11.51 -12.96 -6.22
C TYR A 135 11.07 -13.07 -4.76
N ILE A 136 10.26 -14.08 -4.44
CA ILE A 136 9.85 -14.37 -3.06
C ILE A 136 11.05 -14.83 -2.23
N VAL A 137 11.92 -15.67 -2.79
CA VAL A 137 13.15 -16.11 -2.11
C VAL A 137 14.05 -14.92 -1.77
N ASP A 138 14.24 -13.99 -2.71
CA ASP A 138 15.03 -12.78 -2.48
C ASP A 138 14.44 -11.90 -1.38
N VAL A 139 13.12 -11.63 -1.41
CA VAL A 139 12.45 -10.85 -0.37
C VAL A 139 12.50 -11.56 0.99
N LEU A 140 12.35 -12.88 1.06
CA LEU A 140 12.47 -13.63 2.32
C LEU A 140 13.87 -13.52 2.92
N LYS A 141 14.92 -13.62 2.09
CA LYS A 141 16.32 -13.43 2.52
C LYS A 141 16.55 -12.02 3.05
N ALA A 142 16.10 -11.02 2.30
CA ALA A 142 16.17 -9.61 2.68
C ALA A 142 15.43 -9.32 3.99
N ARG A 143 14.20 -9.81 4.12
CA ARG A 143 13.39 -9.72 5.34
C ARG A 143 14.10 -10.26 6.56
N ASN A 144 14.69 -11.46 6.45
CA ASN A 144 15.38 -12.07 7.58
C ASN A 144 16.57 -11.21 8.03
N LYS A 145 17.36 -10.66 7.09
CA LYS A 145 18.44 -9.72 7.42
C LYS A 145 17.91 -8.45 8.09
N PHE A 146 16.81 -7.90 7.59
CA PHE A 146 16.17 -6.71 8.15
C PHE A 146 15.62 -6.96 9.57
N ILE A 147 15.03 -8.13 9.82
CA ILE A 147 14.61 -8.56 11.16
C ILE A 147 15.81 -8.64 12.11
N GLN A 148 16.93 -9.22 11.67
CA GLN A 148 18.14 -9.27 12.50
C GLN A 148 18.69 -7.88 12.80
N TYR A 149 18.64 -6.97 11.83
CA TYR A 149 18.98 -5.56 12.04
C TYR A 149 18.09 -4.92 13.12
N ILE A 150 16.76 -5.09 13.04
CA ILE A 150 15.82 -4.56 14.05
C ILE A 150 16.13 -5.15 15.42
N LYS A 151 16.30 -6.48 15.53
CA LYS A 151 16.62 -7.15 16.79
C LYS A 151 17.92 -6.65 17.42
N LYS A 152 18.97 -6.44 16.61
CA LYS A 152 20.26 -5.92 17.07
C LYS A 152 20.15 -4.48 17.60
N ASN A 153 19.43 -3.62 16.87
CA ASN A 153 19.31 -2.21 17.22
C ASN A 153 18.20 -1.91 18.24
N LYS A 154 17.31 -2.89 18.51
CA LYS A 154 16.11 -2.80 19.36
C LYS A 154 15.08 -1.75 18.94
N ARG A 155 15.35 -0.99 17.88
CA ARG A 155 14.45 0.01 17.31
C ARG A 155 14.77 0.30 15.85
N ILE A 156 13.81 0.89 15.16
CA ILE A 156 13.97 1.40 13.80
C ILE A 156 13.19 2.70 13.63
N LYS A 157 13.70 3.63 12.82
CA LYS A 157 13.01 4.88 12.49
C LYS A 157 12.22 4.70 11.19
N THR A 158 10.97 5.16 11.14
CA THR A 158 10.17 5.20 9.91
C THR A 158 10.56 6.40 9.04
N VAL A 159 10.02 6.44 7.82
CA VAL A 159 10.18 7.60 6.91
C VAL A 159 9.57 8.89 7.47
N ARG A 160 8.58 8.78 8.36
CA ARG A 160 7.94 9.88 9.09
C ARG A 160 8.62 10.22 10.42
N ASN A 161 9.89 9.83 10.59
CA ASN A 161 10.68 10.08 11.79
C ASN A 161 10.17 9.44 13.10
N LYS A 162 9.18 8.54 13.05
CA LYS A 162 8.68 7.81 14.23
C LYS A 162 9.61 6.65 14.59
N TRP A 163 9.91 6.48 15.87
CA TRP A 163 10.66 5.31 16.35
C TRP A 163 9.72 4.16 16.66
N LEU A 164 10.07 2.96 16.19
CA LEU A 164 9.39 1.70 16.50
C LEU A 164 10.34 0.83 17.32
N SER A 165 9.96 0.46 18.54
CA SER A 165 10.83 -0.24 19.50
C SER A 165 10.41 -1.69 19.73
N THR A 166 11.38 -2.60 19.86
CA THR A 166 11.12 -4.01 20.21
C THR A 166 10.72 -4.21 21.67
N ASN A 167 10.84 -3.16 22.50
CA ASN A 167 10.36 -3.19 23.88
C ASN A 167 8.84 -2.99 23.97
N GLU A 168 8.24 -2.38 22.95
CA GLU A 168 6.82 -2.01 22.90
C GLU A 168 6.05 -2.85 21.87
N LEU A 169 6.74 -3.28 20.82
CA LEU A 169 6.15 -3.92 19.65
C LEU A 169 6.84 -5.23 19.32
N THR A 170 6.04 -6.20 18.86
CA THR A 170 6.56 -7.42 18.26
C THR A 170 7.19 -7.12 16.89
N ILE A 171 8.11 -7.97 16.43
CA ILE A 171 8.73 -7.82 15.10
C ILE A 171 7.69 -7.72 13.96
N PRO A 172 6.63 -8.57 13.90
CA PRO A 172 5.57 -8.43 12.89
C PRO A 172 4.90 -7.05 12.91
N GLN A 173 4.59 -6.52 14.10
CA GLN A 173 4.01 -5.18 14.25
C GLN A 173 4.97 -4.10 13.72
N ILE A 174 6.26 -4.17 14.06
CA ILE A 174 7.27 -3.23 13.55
C ILE A 174 7.35 -3.28 12.03
N LEU A 175 7.38 -4.48 11.42
CA LEU A 175 7.42 -4.62 9.96
C LEU A 175 6.18 -4.04 9.28
N ALA A 176 5.00 -4.28 9.86
CA ALA A 176 3.75 -3.76 9.34
C ALA A 176 3.71 -2.23 9.41
N LEU A 177 3.94 -1.64 10.59
CA LEU A 177 3.95 -0.19 10.79
C LEU A 177 5.01 0.50 9.93
N PHE A 178 6.20 -0.10 9.82
CA PHE A 178 7.25 0.41 8.97
C PHE A 178 6.83 0.45 7.48
N ALA A 179 6.19 -0.60 6.97
CA ALA A 179 5.70 -0.61 5.59
C ALA A 179 4.54 0.39 5.38
N GLN A 180 3.62 0.49 6.34
CA GLN A 180 2.49 1.41 6.31
C GLN A 180 2.94 2.88 6.28
N ALA A 181 4.01 3.24 6.98
CA ALA A 181 4.57 4.58 6.93
C ALA A 181 4.97 4.99 5.51
N TYR A 182 5.57 4.07 4.74
CA TYR A 182 5.93 4.32 3.33
C TYR A 182 4.71 4.32 2.41
N GLU A 183 3.72 3.47 2.67
CA GLU A 183 2.44 3.45 1.95
C GLU A 183 1.74 4.81 2.09
N TYR A 184 1.70 5.36 3.30
CA TYR A 184 1.18 6.70 3.55
C TYR A 184 1.98 7.77 2.80
N GLU A 185 3.30 7.77 2.92
CA GLU A 185 4.17 8.74 2.23
C GLU A 185 3.96 8.77 0.71
N LEU A 186 3.67 7.63 0.10
CA LEU A 186 3.40 7.54 -1.34
C LEU A 186 2.06 8.20 -1.72
N ILE A 187 1.05 8.09 -0.85
CA ILE A 187 -0.30 8.60 -1.09
C ILE A 187 -0.48 10.05 -0.59
N GLU A 188 0.34 10.50 0.35
CA GLU A 188 0.35 11.86 0.92
C GLU A 188 0.16 13.00 -0.10
N PRO A 189 0.84 12.99 -1.27
CA PRO A 189 0.67 14.04 -2.26
C PRO A 189 -0.78 14.23 -2.75
N ILE A 190 -1.60 13.18 -2.72
CA ILE A 190 -3.03 13.27 -3.08
C ILE A 190 -3.80 14.06 -2.01
N PHE A 191 -3.51 13.82 -0.73
CA PHE A 191 -4.12 14.60 0.36
C PHE A 191 -3.71 16.08 0.27
N GLU A 192 -2.46 16.37 -0.10
CA GLU A 192 -2.02 17.75 -0.33
C GLU A 192 -2.75 18.42 -1.50
N LEU A 193 -2.92 17.71 -2.62
CA LEU A 193 -3.71 18.20 -3.76
C LEU A 193 -5.16 18.48 -3.36
N TYR A 194 -5.79 17.56 -2.61
CA TYR A 194 -7.14 17.73 -2.09
C TYR A 194 -7.24 18.98 -1.20
N LYS A 195 -6.37 19.11 -0.19
CA LYS A 195 -6.39 20.26 0.74
C LYS A 195 -6.24 21.60 0.01
N LYS A 196 -5.30 21.68 -0.95
CA LYS A 196 -5.08 22.89 -1.76
C LYS A 196 -6.27 23.27 -2.64
N ASN A 197 -7.18 22.33 -2.94
CA ASN A 197 -8.27 22.52 -3.89
C ASN A 197 -9.66 22.24 -3.31
N LYS A 198 -9.79 22.02 -1.99
CA LYS A 198 -11.05 21.62 -1.32
C LYS A 198 -12.21 22.57 -1.65
N ASN A 199 -11.94 23.87 -1.65
CA ASN A 199 -12.94 24.92 -1.92
C ASN A 199 -12.96 25.39 -3.39
N ASN A 200 -12.14 24.80 -4.26
CA ASN A 200 -12.10 25.14 -5.68
C ASN A 200 -13.25 24.42 -6.42
N LYS A 201 -13.94 25.13 -7.32
CA LYS A 201 -14.97 24.56 -8.22
C LYS A 201 -14.37 23.58 -9.24
N HIS A 202 -13.09 23.73 -9.55
CA HIS A 202 -12.28 22.81 -10.36
C HIS A 202 -11.52 21.79 -9.50
N GLY A 203 -11.93 21.61 -8.24
CA GLY A 203 -11.22 20.80 -7.25
C GLY A 203 -11.59 19.32 -7.26
N LEU A 204 -11.10 18.63 -6.22
CA LEU A 204 -11.37 17.22 -5.95
C LEU A 204 -12.19 17.10 -4.66
N GLU A 205 -13.01 16.06 -4.59
CA GLU A 205 -13.63 15.58 -3.36
C GLU A 205 -13.07 14.20 -3.04
N MET A 206 -12.65 13.99 -1.80
CA MET A 206 -12.21 12.69 -1.33
C MET A 206 -13.42 11.93 -0.78
N ILE A 207 -13.80 10.84 -1.44
CA ILE A 207 -14.98 10.05 -1.07
C ILE A 207 -14.59 8.99 -0.03
N CYS A 208 -13.54 8.23 -0.32
CA CYS A 208 -13.12 7.10 0.51
C CYS A 208 -11.60 6.93 0.46
N TYR A 209 -11.02 6.59 1.61
CA TYR A 209 -9.64 6.15 1.75
C TYR A 209 -9.62 4.69 2.20
N GLU A 210 -8.96 3.83 1.42
CA GLU A 210 -8.88 2.38 1.65
C GLU A 210 -7.45 1.91 1.95
N PHE A 211 -6.61 2.79 2.49
CA PHE A 211 -5.17 2.59 2.73
C PHE A 211 -4.31 2.57 1.46
N ASP A 212 -4.27 1.44 0.73
CA ASP A 212 -3.49 1.32 -0.51
C ASP A 212 -4.22 1.88 -1.72
N GLY A 213 -5.47 2.32 -1.54
CA GLY A 213 -6.26 2.99 -2.56
C GLY A 213 -7.11 4.15 -2.04
N LEU A 214 -7.59 4.95 -2.98
CA LEU A 214 -8.44 6.13 -2.76
C LEU A 214 -9.53 6.20 -3.81
N HIS A 215 -10.69 6.70 -3.39
CA HIS A 215 -11.77 7.11 -4.30
C HIS A 215 -11.90 8.63 -4.27
N LEU A 216 -11.70 9.25 -5.43
CA LEU A 216 -11.82 10.69 -5.60
C LEU A 216 -12.92 11.04 -6.59
N ARG A 217 -13.70 12.08 -6.31
CA ARG A 217 -14.58 12.71 -7.29
C ARG A 217 -13.92 13.97 -7.83
N VAL A 218 -13.93 14.13 -9.15
CA VAL A 218 -13.62 15.41 -9.77
C VAL A 218 -14.92 16.20 -9.84
N LYS A 219 -14.91 17.44 -9.36
CA LYS A 219 -16.15 18.25 -9.28
C LYS A 219 -16.74 18.62 -10.64
N ARG A 220 -15.91 18.60 -11.68
CA ARG A 220 -16.24 18.94 -13.07
C ARG A 220 -15.69 17.87 -14.00
N GLU A 221 -16.53 17.33 -14.86
CA GLU A 221 -16.17 16.21 -15.74
C GLU A 221 -15.09 16.62 -16.75
N GLU A 222 -15.10 17.87 -17.23
CA GLU A 222 -14.10 18.41 -18.15
C GLU A 222 -12.69 18.49 -17.55
N ASP A 223 -12.54 18.52 -16.23
CA ASP A 223 -11.25 18.58 -15.56
C ASP A 223 -10.66 17.18 -15.27
N LYS A 224 -11.41 16.10 -15.57
CA LYS A 224 -11.11 14.74 -15.12
C LYS A 224 -9.76 14.22 -15.61
N GLU A 225 -9.45 14.40 -16.89
CA GLU A 225 -8.18 13.92 -17.46
C GLU A 225 -6.97 14.71 -16.92
N GLU A 226 -7.13 16.02 -16.72
CA GLU A 226 -6.06 16.83 -16.12
C GLU A 226 -5.82 16.44 -14.66
N TRP A 227 -6.87 16.14 -13.90
CA TRP A 227 -6.74 15.65 -12.53
C TRP A 227 -6.08 14.27 -12.47
N LYS A 228 -6.49 13.33 -13.33
CA LYS A 228 -5.83 12.02 -13.45
C LYS A 228 -4.33 12.19 -13.69
N ARG A 229 -3.96 13.04 -14.66
CA ARG A 229 -2.56 13.34 -14.99
C ARG A 229 -1.80 13.88 -13.80
N ARG A 230 -2.33 14.91 -13.12
CA ARG A 230 -1.71 15.55 -11.95
C ARG A 230 -1.51 14.56 -10.80
N ILE A 231 -2.53 13.78 -10.48
CA ILE A 231 -2.49 12.81 -9.38
C ILE A 231 -1.42 11.73 -9.65
N ILE A 232 -1.41 11.16 -10.86
CA ILE A 232 -0.40 10.19 -11.27
C ILE A 232 1.00 10.79 -11.20
N GLU A 233 1.17 12.02 -11.69
CA GLU A 233 2.45 12.72 -11.71
C GLU A 233 3.02 12.91 -10.30
N VAL A 234 2.24 13.48 -9.36
CA VAL A 234 2.74 13.77 -8.01
C VAL A 234 3.11 12.51 -7.23
N VAL A 235 2.32 11.44 -7.37
CA VAL A 235 2.60 10.16 -6.68
C VAL A 235 3.81 9.46 -7.30
N ASN A 236 3.93 9.45 -8.63
CA ASN A 236 5.09 8.85 -9.29
C ASN A 236 6.39 9.61 -9.00
N ILE A 237 6.34 10.94 -8.87
CA ILE A 237 7.49 11.75 -8.41
C ILE A 237 7.87 11.36 -6.99
N LYS A 238 6.90 11.27 -6.07
CA LYS A 238 7.15 10.84 -4.68
C LYS A 238 7.73 9.42 -4.63
N ALA A 239 7.20 8.47 -5.40
CA ALA A 239 7.73 7.11 -5.49
C ALA A 239 9.19 7.08 -5.98
N LYS A 240 9.50 7.87 -7.01
CA LYS A 240 10.87 8.03 -7.54
C LYS A 240 11.81 8.61 -6.48
N ASN A 241 11.40 9.67 -5.78
CA ASN A 241 12.20 10.31 -4.74
C ASN A 241 12.46 9.39 -3.55
N LEU A 242 11.49 8.55 -3.19
CA LEU A 242 11.66 7.52 -2.16
C LEU A 242 12.48 6.32 -2.66
N GLY A 243 12.71 6.18 -3.96
CA GLY A 243 13.37 5.03 -4.57
C GLY A 243 12.54 3.74 -4.47
N ILE A 244 11.21 3.85 -4.53
CA ILE A 244 10.29 2.71 -4.46
C ILE A 244 9.79 2.41 -5.87
N PRO A 245 10.04 1.21 -6.42
CA PRO A 245 9.66 0.86 -7.79
C PRO A 245 8.17 0.49 -7.88
N THR A 246 7.33 1.50 -7.69
CA THR A 246 5.87 1.43 -7.84
C THR A 246 5.41 2.62 -8.68
N LYS A 247 4.17 2.56 -9.14
CA LYS A 247 3.51 3.63 -9.86
C LYS A 247 2.03 3.63 -9.49
N LEU A 248 1.39 4.78 -9.65
CA LEU A 248 -0.05 4.91 -9.52
C LEU A 248 -0.75 4.41 -10.79
N GLU A 249 -1.82 3.66 -10.62
CA GLU A 249 -2.80 3.35 -11.67
C GLU A 249 -4.16 3.90 -11.24
N ILE A 250 -4.90 4.42 -12.22
CA ILE A 250 -6.28 4.87 -12.02
C ILE A 250 -7.17 3.95 -12.84
N ASN A 251 -7.99 3.15 -12.16
CA ASN A 251 -8.96 2.30 -12.81
C ASN A 251 -10.16 3.16 -13.26
N GLY A 252 -10.68 2.89 -14.46
CA GLY A 252 -11.82 3.62 -15.03
C GLY A 252 -13.05 3.62 -14.13
N VAL A 253 -13.94 4.58 -14.37
CA VAL A 253 -15.15 4.87 -13.59
C VAL A 253 -15.86 3.58 -13.18
N CYS A 254 -16.13 3.41 -11.88
CA CYS A 254 -17.14 2.45 -11.42
C CYS A 254 -18.49 2.90 -11.96
N THR A 255 -18.85 2.44 -13.16
CA THR A 255 -20.20 2.60 -13.71
C THR A 255 -21.06 1.49 -13.14
N LEU A 256 -22.14 1.88 -12.45
CA LEU A 256 -23.25 0.98 -12.18
C LEU A 256 -23.79 0.48 -13.53
N ASN A 257 -23.72 -0.84 -13.76
CA ASN A 257 -24.53 -1.48 -14.79
C ASN A 257 -25.90 -1.78 -14.22
#